data_AF-A0A969PBF6-F1
#
_entry.id   AF-A0A969PBF6-F1
#
_cell.length_a   1.000
_cell.length_b   1.000
_cell.length_c   1.000
_cell.angle_alpha   90.00
_cell.angle_beta   90.00
_cell.angle_gamma   90.00
#
_symmetry.space_group_name_H-M   'P 1'
#
loop_
_entity.id
_entity.type
_entity.pdbx_description
1 polymer ?
#
loop_
_entity_poly.entity_id
_entity_poly.type
_entity_poly.pdbx_seq_one_letter_code
_entity_poly.pdbx_strand_id
1 'polypeptide(L)'
;IQMSPTRRAMGGLAQYLPAGLLPEALELARDFQNEYYRAIALSELAQYLPEVIPEALQVARSIQDDFQQASALSELAQYLPEVIPEALQVARDFQNEFHRAIALRNLAQYLPARLLPEALELARDLQDEFHRAIALSRLAQYLPEMIPEALELARDLQTDPFGVTDPYRVYVLSELAQYLPTGLLPKALQVARDLQNESERAKALSGLAQYLPEVIPEALELARSIQDESDRAKALSGVLDHLDLTNFELWCSVLSTLARLNRPELISNLPRLSPAILALGGKTALQEVVVAMREVCAQWK
;
A
#
# COMPACT_ATOMS: atom_id res chain seq x y z
N ILE A 1 -10.39 12.61 -15.71
CA ILE A 1 -10.93 12.88 -14.35
C ILE A 1 -9.91 13.76 -13.64
N GLN A 2 -9.96 15.08 -13.87
CA GLN A 2 -9.11 16.04 -13.17
C GLN A 2 -9.78 16.40 -11.84
N MET A 3 -9.06 16.15 -10.75
CA MET A 3 -9.49 16.39 -9.37
C MET A 3 -9.46 17.89 -9.08
N SER A 4 -10.49 18.45 -8.45
CA SER A 4 -10.45 19.84 -7.97
C SER A 4 -9.63 19.95 -6.67
N PRO A 5 -8.80 20.99 -6.50
CA PRO A 5 -8.01 21.25 -5.28
C PRO A 5 -8.84 21.34 -3.99
N THR A 6 -10.13 21.68 -4.13
CA THR A 6 -11.11 21.78 -3.03
C THR A 6 -11.36 20.45 -2.31
N ARG A 7 -11.14 19.31 -3.00
CA ARG A 7 -11.35 17.93 -2.51
C ARG A 7 -10.43 17.52 -1.36
N ARG A 8 -9.17 17.97 -1.35
CA ARG A 8 -8.20 17.67 -0.27
C ARG A 8 -8.26 18.67 0.87
N ALA A 9 -8.84 19.84 0.60
CA ALA A 9 -8.92 20.91 1.57
C ALA A 9 -9.94 20.57 2.67
N MET A 10 -11.15 20.09 2.38
CA MET A 10 -12.19 20.02 3.44
C MET A 10 -12.04 18.90 4.47
N GLY A 11 -11.90 17.63 4.08
CA GLY A 11 -11.63 16.53 5.04
C GLY A 11 -10.30 16.68 5.76
N GLY A 12 -9.31 17.25 5.07
CA GLY A 12 -8.01 17.57 5.64
C GLY A 12 -7.98 18.83 6.51
N LEU A 13 -8.93 19.78 6.35
CA LEU A 13 -9.04 20.98 7.18
C LEU A 13 -9.92 20.75 8.40
N ALA A 14 -10.87 19.81 8.39
CA ALA A 14 -11.70 19.51 9.57
C ALA A 14 -10.89 19.19 10.83
N GLN A 15 -9.79 18.44 10.68
CA GLN A 15 -8.82 18.18 11.75
C GLN A 15 -8.03 19.40 12.26
N TYR A 16 -8.03 20.51 11.49
CA TYR A 16 -7.37 21.77 11.83
C TYR A 16 -8.36 22.91 12.05
N LEU A 17 -9.66 22.68 11.89
CA LEU A 17 -10.70 23.69 12.11
C LEU A 17 -10.86 23.87 13.63
N PRO A 18 -10.74 25.11 14.14
CA PRO A 18 -11.19 25.41 15.50
C PRO A 18 -12.63 24.95 15.65
N ALA A 19 -13.00 24.39 16.82
CA ALA A 19 -14.33 23.85 17.08
C ALA A 19 -15.49 24.83 16.75
N GLY A 20 -15.22 26.14 16.75
CA GLY A 20 -16.18 27.17 16.37
C GLY A 20 -16.51 27.28 14.88
N LEU A 21 -15.82 26.57 13.97
CA LEU A 21 -16.09 26.56 12.52
C LEU A 21 -16.77 25.26 12.02
N LEU A 22 -17.11 24.35 12.94
CA LEU A 22 -17.82 23.10 12.61
C LEU A 22 -19.23 23.34 12.05
N PRO A 23 -20.03 24.32 12.54
CA PRO A 23 -21.33 24.61 11.95
C PRO A 23 -21.24 25.07 10.48
N GLU A 24 -20.27 25.92 10.14
CA GLU A 24 -20.05 26.40 8.78
C GLU A 24 -19.57 25.26 7.86
N ALA A 25 -18.73 24.37 8.36
CA ALA A 25 -18.30 23.18 7.62
C ALA A 25 -19.48 22.23 7.35
N LEU A 26 -20.41 22.08 8.30
CA LEU A 26 -21.63 21.28 8.13
C LEU A 26 -22.57 21.87 7.08
N GLU A 27 -22.82 23.18 7.12
CA GLU A 27 -23.64 23.85 6.08
C GLU A 27 -23.01 23.69 4.69
N LEU A 28 -21.69 23.86 4.58
CA LEU A 28 -20.98 23.65 3.31
C LEU A 28 -21.08 22.20 2.82
N ALA A 29 -21.00 21.22 3.74
CA ALA A 29 -21.19 19.82 3.40
C ALA A 29 -22.60 19.56 2.85
N ARG A 30 -23.64 20.16 3.46
CA ARG A 30 -25.04 20.05 3.00
C ARG A 30 -25.27 20.64 1.61
N ASP A 31 -24.56 21.71 1.29
CA ASP A 31 -24.69 22.43 0.02
C ASP A 31 -24.07 21.69 -1.19
N PHE A 32 -23.33 20.60 -0.95
CA PHE A 32 -22.82 19.77 -2.05
C PHE A 32 -23.97 19.22 -2.92
N GLN A 33 -23.94 19.61 -4.20
CA GLN A 33 -24.93 19.18 -5.19
C GLN A 33 -24.80 17.71 -5.58
N ASN A 34 -23.59 17.16 -5.51
CA ASN A 34 -23.35 15.75 -5.78
C ASN A 34 -23.50 14.96 -4.48
N GLU A 35 -24.41 13.99 -4.49
CA GLU A 35 -24.80 13.22 -3.30
C GLU A 35 -23.66 12.40 -2.72
N TYR A 36 -22.77 11.86 -3.57
CA TYR A 36 -21.58 11.16 -3.11
C TYR A 36 -20.64 12.09 -2.34
N TYR A 37 -20.32 13.26 -2.87
CA TYR A 37 -19.46 14.22 -2.15
C TYR A 37 -20.12 14.74 -0.88
N ARG A 38 -21.44 14.95 -0.89
CA ARG A 38 -22.19 15.29 0.31
C ARG A 38 -22.08 14.21 1.37
N ALA A 39 -22.31 12.94 1.00
CA ALA A 39 -22.22 11.81 1.93
C ALA A 39 -20.82 11.71 2.55
N ILE A 40 -19.77 11.75 1.72
CA ILE A 40 -18.38 11.66 2.20
C ILE A 40 -18.04 12.81 3.15
N ALA A 41 -18.40 14.05 2.81
CA ALA A 41 -18.13 15.20 3.68
C ALA A 41 -18.86 15.09 5.02
N LEU A 42 -20.12 14.65 5.01
CA LEU A 42 -20.87 14.40 6.25
C LEU A 42 -20.27 13.25 7.07
N SER A 43 -19.80 12.18 6.42
CA SER A 43 -19.06 11.09 7.07
C SER A 43 -17.79 11.58 7.74
N GLU A 44 -16.99 12.42 7.08
CA GLU A 44 -15.76 12.99 7.65
C GLU A 44 -16.04 13.90 8.86
N LEU A 45 -17.16 14.63 8.86
CA LEU A 45 -17.58 15.45 9.99
C LEU A 45 -18.11 14.64 11.17
N ALA A 46 -18.55 13.40 10.97
CA ALA A 46 -19.09 12.54 12.01
C ALA A 46 -18.11 12.25 13.16
N GLN A 47 -16.80 12.35 12.90
CA GLN A 47 -15.79 12.23 13.95
C GLN A 47 -15.86 13.36 15.00
N TYR A 48 -16.38 14.54 14.61
CA TYR A 48 -16.49 15.73 15.47
C TYR A 48 -17.94 16.02 15.87
N LEU A 49 -18.90 15.66 15.01
CA LEU A 49 -20.33 15.87 15.19
C LEU A 49 -21.09 14.55 15.00
N PRO A 50 -21.07 13.60 15.96
CA PRO A 50 -21.74 12.31 15.82
C PRO A 50 -23.24 12.39 15.48
N GLU A 51 -23.89 13.51 15.81
CA GLU A 51 -25.28 13.80 15.47
C GLU A 51 -25.56 13.87 13.96
N VAL A 52 -24.53 14.04 13.11
CA VAL A 52 -24.70 14.08 11.64
C VAL A 52 -24.71 12.69 11.01
N ILE A 53 -24.38 11.63 11.76
CA ILE A 53 -24.34 10.24 11.25
C ILE A 53 -25.66 9.81 10.59
N PRO A 54 -26.85 10.06 11.18
CA PRO A 54 -28.12 9.68 10.54
C PRO A 54 -28.36 10.42 9.22
N GLU A 55 -27.97 11.69 9.13
CA GLU A 55 -28.06 12.49 7.91
C GLU A 55 -27.10 11.96 6.84
N ALA A 56 -25.84 11.69 7.22
CA ALA A 56 -24.85 11.12 6.34
C ALA A 56 -25.30 9.76 5.77
N LEU A 57 -25.88 8.90 6.62
CA LEU A 57 -26.43 7.61 6.21
C LEU A 57 -27.62 7.76 5.26
N GLN A 58 -28.51 8.72 5.53
CA GLN A 58 -29.64 8.99 4.64
C GLN A 58 -29.16 9.41 3.25
N VAL A 59 -28.18 10.30 3.18
CA VAL A 59 -27.59 10.73 1.90
C VAL A 59 -26.86 9.56 1.23
N ALA A 60 -26.09 8.77 1.96
CA ALA A 60 -25.40 7.60 1.41
C ALA A 60 -26.40 6.62 0.76
N ARG A 61 -27.53 6.35 1.42
CA ARG A 61 -28.60 5.49 0.89
C ARG A 61 -29.34 6.07 -0.31
N SER A 62 -29.35 7.40 -0.50
CA SER A 62 -30.01 8.03 -1.65
C SER A 62 -29.17 8.04 -2.92
N ILE A 63 -27.86 7.78 -2.82
CA ILE A 63 -26.95 7.72 -3.96
C ILE A 63 -27.41 6.64 -4.95
N GLN A 64 -27.61 7.03 -6.20
CA GLN A 64 -28.08 6.14 -7.27
C GLN A 64 -26.98 5.27 -7.89
N ASP A 65 -25.72 5.71 -7.83
CA ASP A 65 -24.59 4.94 -8.34
C ASP A 65 -24.15 3.95 -7.26
N ASP A 66 -24.37 2.65 -7.51
CA ASP A 66 -24.10 1.58 -6.55
C ASP A 66 -22.65 1.63 -6.02
N PHE A 67 -21.66 1.99 -6.86
CA PHE A 67 -20.25 2.07 -6.46
C PHE A 67 -20.01 3.20 -5.47
N GLN A 68 -20.55 4.39 -5.77
CA GLN A 68 -20.52 5.53 -4.87
C GLN A 68 -21.29 5.29 -3.58
N GLN A 69 -22.44 4.62 -3.65
CA GLN A 69 -23.21 4.22 -2.48
C GLN A 69 -22.40 3.28 -1.57
N ALA A 70 -21.83 2.19 -2.13
CA ALA A 70 -21.00 1.25 -1.37
C ALA A 70 -19.79 1.96 -0.74
N SER A 71 -19.14 2.86 -1.48
CA SER A 71 -18.03 3.65 -0.95
C SER A 71 -18.46 4.56 0.20
N ALA A 72 -19.59 5.25 0.09
CA ALA A 72 -20.09 6.12 1.17
C ALA A 72 -20.50 5.33 2.41
N LEU A 73 -21.17 4.18 2.23
CA LEU A 73 -21.51 3.27 3.34
C LEU A 73 -20.26 2.68 4.01
N SER A 74 -19.21 2.39 3.24
CA SER A 74 -17.92 1.91 3.78
C SER A 74 -17.24 2.95 4.66
N GLU A 75 -17.28 4.22 4.28
CA GLU A 75 -16.72 5.30 5.10
C GLU A 75 -17.50 5.50 6.40
N LEU A 76 -18.83 5.34 6.37
CA LEU A 76 -19.67 5.42 7.57
C LEU A 76 -19.48 4.24 8.53
N ALA A 77 -19.05 3.08 8.04
CA ALA A 77 -18.86 1.89 8.85
C ALA A 77 -17.89 2.10 10.04
N GLN A 78 -16.96 3.05 9.92
CA GLN A 78 -16.04 3.39 11.01
C GLN A 78 -16.74 4.01 12.23
N TYR A 79 -17.88 4.69 12.03
CA TYR A 79 -18.65 5.37 13.07
C TYR A 79 -19.96 4.65 13.40
N LEU A 80 -20.48 3.85 12.47
CA LEU A 80 -21.75 3.13 12.60
C LEU A 80 -21.61 1.68 12.11
N PRO A 81 -21.04 0.78 12.92
CA PRO A 81 -20.82 -0.63 12.53
C PRO A 81 -22.10 -1.38 12.11
N GLU A 82 -23.27 -0.88 12.48
CA GLU A 82 -24.59 -1.38 12.12
C GLU A 82 -24.86 -1.30 10.61
N VAL A 83 -24.16 -0.42 9.86
CA VAL A 83 -24.31 -0.31 8.39
C VAL A 83 -23.47 -1.33 7.63
N ILE A 84 -22.58 -2.06 8.29
CA ILE A 84 -21.67 -3.01 7.63
C ILE A 84 -22.42 -4.14 6.91
N PRO A 85 -23.45 -4.79 7.49
CA PRO A 85 -24.24 -5.80 6.77
C PRO A 85 -24.89 -5.24 5.50
N GLU A 86 -25.38 -4.00 5.55
CA GLU A 86 -25.97 -3.32 4.39
C GLU A 86 -24.90 -3.05 3.32
N ALA A 87 -23.74 -2.54 3.72
CA ALA A 87 -22.63 -2.28 2.80
C ALA A 87 -22.10 -3.57 2.17
N LEU A 88 -22.02 -4.67 2.92
CA LEU A 88 -21.70 -6.00 2.39
C LEU A 88 -22.75 -6.50 1.39
N GLN A 89 -24.03 -6.24 1.65
CA GLN A 89 -25.10 -6.60 0.74
C GLN A 89 -25.00 -5.80 -0.58
N VAL A 90 -24.76 -4.49 -0.51
CA VAL A 90 -24.52 -3.67 -1.71
C VAL A 90 -23.29 -4.19 -2.48
N ALA A 91 -22.21 -4.54 -1.77
CA ALA A 91 -21.03 -5.14 -2.39
C ALA A 91 -21.37 -6.45 -3.13
N ARG A 92 -22.21 -7.29 -2.53
CA ARG A 92 -22.66 -8.56 -3.12
C ARG A 92 -23.46 -8.35 -4.40
N ASP A 93 -24.32 -7.34 -4.43
CA ASP A 93 -25.26 -7.10 -5.53
C ASP A 93 -24.60 -6.51 -6.79
N PHE A 94 -23.33 -6.04 -6.70
CA PHE A 94 -22.57 -5.61 -7.87
C PHE A 94 -22.49 -6.71 -8.93
N GLN A 95 -22.88 -6.36 -10.16
CA GLN A 95 -22.70 -7.23 -11.31
C GLN A 95 -21.24 -7.25 -11.80
N ASN A 96 -20.50 -6.17 -11.57
CA ASN A 96 -19.09 -6.07 -11.93
C ASN A 96 -18.21 -6.56 -10.77
N GLU A 97 -17.46 -7.63 -11.00
CA GLU A 97 -16.57 -8.24 -10.00
C GLU A 97 -15.46 -7.29 -9.53
N PHE A 98 -14.99 -6.38 -10.38
CA PHE A 98 -14.03 -5.35 -9.98
C PHE A 98 -14.64 -4.46 -8.89
N HIS A 99 -15.88 -4.00 -9.07
CA HIS A 99 -16.57 -3.19 -8.06
C HIS A 99 -16.83 -3.97 -6.78
N ARG A 100 -17.20 -5.25 -6.88
CA ARG A 100 -17.37 -6.15 -5.73
C ARG A 100 -16.08 -6.28 -4.92
N ALA A 101 -14.94 -6.53 -5.59
CA ALA A 101 -13.64 -6.66 -4.93
C ALA A 101 -13.18 -5.35 -4.27
N ILE A 102 -13.38 -4.20 -4.93
CA ILE A 102 -13.02 -2.89 -4.37
C ILE A 102 -13.91 -2.55 -3.17
N ALA A 103 -15.21 -2.85 -3.22
CA ALA A 103 -16.11 -2.63 -2.09
C ALA A 103 -15.72 -3.50 -0.88
N LEU A 104 -15.45 -4.79 -1.10
CA LEU A 104 -14.91 -5.68 -0.06
C LEU A 104 -13.60 -5.17 0.53
N ARG A 105 -12.67 -4.74 -0.31
CA ARG A 105 -11.38 -4.18 0.11
C ARG A 105 -11.56 -2.96 1.01
N ASN A 106 -12.47 -2.05 0.67
CA ASN A 106 -12.72 -0.85 1.46
C ASN A 106 -13.43 -1.17 2.80
N LEU A 107 -14.33 -2.16 2.80
CA LEU A 107 -15.02 -2.60 4.01
C LEU A 107 -14.15 -3.40 4.97
N ALA A 108 -13.14 -4.12 4.46
CA ALA A 108 -12.34 -5.07 5.22
C ALA A 108 -11.86 -4.53 6.57
N GLN A 109 -11.44 -3.27 6.63
CA GLN A 109 -10.90 -2.67 7.84
C GLN A 109 -11.92 -2.37 8.95
N TYR A 110 -13.19 -2.39 8.61
CA TYR A 110 -14.29 -2.12 9.54
C TYR A 110 -15.07 -3.38 9.91
N LEU A 111 -14.80 -4.52 9.25
CA LEU A 111 -15.55 -5.76 9.45
C LEU A 111 -15.42 -6.28 10.90
N PRO A 112 -16.54 -6.46 11.63
CA PRO A 112 -16.51 -7.18 12.89
C PRO A 112 -16.25 -8.67 12.65
N ALA A 113 -15.59 -9.34 13.58
CA ALA A 113 -15.20 -10.75 13.46
C ALA A 113 -16.36 -11.69 13.04
N ARG A 114 -17.59 -11.39 13.47
CA ARG A 114 -18.80 -12.15 13.12
C ARG A 114 -19.18 -12.13 11.63
N LEU A 115 -18.72 -11.12 10.88
CA LEU A 115 -19.01 -10.94 9.45
C LEU A 115 -17.81 -11.31 8.55
N LEU A 116 -16.66 -11.65 9.13
CA LEU A 116 -15.49 -12.11 8.37
C LEU A 116 -15.79 -13.38 7.53
N PRO A 117 -16.54 -14.39 8.02
CA PRO A 117 -16.89 -15.54 7.17
C PRO A 117 -17.71 -15.16 5.94
N GLU A 118 -18.66 -14.24 6.09
CA GLU A 118 -19.50 -13.76 4.98
C GLU A 118 -18.68 -12.96 3.95
N ALA A 119 -17.78 -12.10 4.41
CA ALA A 119 -16.89 -11.36 3.52
C ALA A 119 -15.89 -12.29 2.80
N LEU A 120 -15.43 -13.35 3.47
CA LEU A 120 -14.56 -14.36 2.88
C LEU A 120 -15.30 -15.18 1.80
N GLU A 121 -16.55 -15.58 2.06
CA GLU A 121 -17.39 -16.23 1.05
C GLU A 121 -17.54 -15.32 -0.17
N LEU A 122 -17.86 -14.04 0.04
CA LEU A 122 -18.01 -13.09 -1.07
C LEU A 122 -16.71 -12.89 -1.86
N ALA A 123 -15.57 -12.90 -1.18
CA ALA A 123 -14.26 -12.85 -1.85
C ALA A 123 -13.99 -14.12 -2.67
N ARG A 124 -14.33 -15.31 -2.15
CA ARG A 124 -14.15 -16.59 -2.87
C ARG A 124 -15.11 -16.77 -4.04
N ASP A 125 -16.29 -16.15 -3.98
CA ASP A 125 -17.29 -16.16 -5.06
C ASP A 125 -16.87 -15.33 -6.29
N LEU A 126 -15.83 -14.49 -6.17
CA LEU A 126 -15.23 -13.79 -7.31
C LEU A 126 -14.60 -14.80 -8.27
N GLN A 127 -15.04 -14.79 -9.53
CA GLN A 127 -14.58 -15.71 -10.56
C GLN A 127 -13.23 -15.27 -11.14
N ASP A 128 -13.05 -13.97 -11.33
CA ASP A 128 -11.77 -13.40 -11.74
C ASP A 128 -10.73 -13.54 -10.60
N GLU A 129 -9.65 -14.25 -10.90
CA GLU A 129 -8.61 -14.58 -9.92
C GLU A 129 -7.91 -13.33 -9.39
N PHE A 130 -7.81 -12.28 -10.19
CA PHE A 130 -7.18 -11.03 -9.80
C PHE A 130 -8.04 -10.28 -8.79
N HIS A 131 -9.34 -10.13 -9.06
CA HIS A 131 -10.29 -9.55 -8.12
C HIS A 131 -10.33 -10.35 -6.81
N ARG A 132 -10.32 -11.68 -6.91
CA ARG A 132 -10.25 -12.57 -5.75
C ARG A 132 -8.96 -12.36 -4.94
N ALA A 133 -7.81 -12.28 -5.61
CA ALA A 133 -6.52 -12.07 -4.95
C ALA A 133 -6.47 -10.74 -4.18
N ILE A 134 -6.99 -9.65 -4.75
CA ILE A 134 -7.08 -8.34 -4.07
C ILE A 134 -7.99 -8.42 -2.84
N ALA A 135 -9.17 -9.01 -2.98
CA ALA A 135 -10.12 -9.10 -1.88
C ALA A 135 -9.53 -9.93 -0.72
N LEU A 136 -8.96 -11.09 -1.04
CA LEU A 136 -8.32 -11.95 -0.06
C LEU A 136 -7.07 -11.34 0.56
N SER A 137 -6.22 -10.65 -0.21
CA SER A 137 -5.03 -10.00 0.34
C SER A 137 -5.38 -8.93 1.37
N ARG A 138 -6.51 -8.24 1.19
CA ARG A 138 -6.99 -7.26 2.16
C ARG A 138 -7.63 -7.91 3.39
N LEU A 139 -8.43 -8.95 3.21
CA LEU A 139 -9.03 -9.70 4.32
C LEU A 139 -7.98 -10.44 5.15
N ALA A 140 -6.86 -10.82 4.55
CA ALA A 140 -5.76 -11.53 5.20
C ALA A 140 -5.12 -10.75 6.36
N GLN A 141 -5.28 -9.42 6.41
CA GLN A 141 -4.95 -8.60 7.58
C GLN A 141 -5.69 -9.07 8.85
N TYR A 142 -6.93 -9.55 8.71
CA TYR A 142 -7.81 -9.98 9.79
C TYR A 142 -7.98 -11.50 9.86
N LEU A 143 -7.63 -12.19 8.78
CA LEU A 143 -7.66 -13.65 8.64
C LEU A 143 -6.29 -14.16 8.14
N PRO A 144 -5.25 -14.19 9.00
CA PRO A 144 -3.89 -14.60 8.59
C PRO A 144 -3.81 -15.98 7.93
N GLU A 145 -4.78 -16.86 8.22
CA GLU A 145 -4.95 -18.16 7.58
C GLU A 145 -5.20 -18.08 6.06
N MET A 146 -5.61 -16.93 5.54
CA MET A 146 -5.85 -16.68 4.11
C MET A 146 -4.63 -16.18 3.35
N ILE A 147 -3.53 -15.83 4.05
CA ILE A 147 -2.28 -15.40 3.41
C ILE A 147 -1.73 -16.46 2.44
N PRO A 148 -1.68 -17.77 2.77
CA PRO A 148 -1.22 -18.79 1.82
C PRO A 148 -2.05 -18.86 0.54
N GLU A 149 -3.37 -18.72 0.64
CA GLU A 149 -4.31 -18.74 -0.49
C GLU A 149 -4.14 -17.48 -1.36
N ALA A 150 -4.04 -16.30 -0.75
CA ALA A 150 -3.78 -15.05 -1.46
C ALA A 150 -2.44 -15.05 -2.20
N LEU A 151 -1.38 -15.64 -1.60
CA LEU A 151 -0.09 -15.82 -2.26
C LEU A 151 -0.14 -16.82 -3.42
N GLU A 152 -0.92 -17.89 -3.28
CA GLU A 152 -1.14 -18.87 -4.36
C GLU A 152 -1.83 -18.22 -5.55
N LEU A 153 -2.91 -17.49 -5.31
CA LEU A 153 -3.58 -16.73 -6.36
C LEU A 153 -2.64 -15.73 -7.00
N ALA A 154 -1.91 -14.94 -6.21
CA ALA A 154 -0.92 -14.00 -6.74
C ALA A 154 0.14 -14.68 -7.62
N ARG A 155 0.60 -15.88 -7.26
CA ARG A 155 1.52 -16.64 -8.12
C ARG A 155 0.88 -17.02 -9.44
N ASP A 156 -0.37 -17.46 -9.40
CA ASP A 156 -1.08 -18.04 -10.54
C ASP A 156 -1.69 -16.98 -11.48
N LEU A 157 -1.84 -15.73 -11.03
CA LEU A 157 -2.26 -14.60 -11.87
C LEU A 157 -1.40 -14.53 -13.12
N GLN A 158 -1.94 -14.89 -14.28
CA GLN A 158 -1.18 -14.89 -15.52
C GLN A 158 -0.74 -13.47 -15.87
N THR A 159 0.52 -13.35 -16.30
CA THR A 159 0.98 -12.14 -16.98
C THR A 159 0.13 -12.00 -18.25
N ASP A 160 -0.50 -10.84 -18.45
CA ASP A 160 -1.19 -10.53 -19.71
C ASP A 160 -0.26 -10.92 -20.89
N PRO A 161 -0.72 -11.70 -21.89
CA PRO A 161 0.10 -12.12 -23.03
C PRO A 161 0.76 -10.97 -23.80
N PHE A 162 0.31 -9.73 -23.60
CA PHE A 162 0.93 -8.53 -24.16
C PHE A 162 2.08 -7.96 -23.31
N GLY A 163 2.42 -8.57 -22.18
CA GLY A 163 3.53 -8.16 -21.31
C GLY A 163 3.37 -6.76 -20.73
N VAL A 164 2.14 -6.21 -20.78
CA VAL A 164 1.81 -4.96 -20.11
C VAL A 164 1.96 -5.24 -18.62
N THR A 165 2.74 -4.37 -17.99
CA THR A 165 3.17 -4.32 -16.58
C THR A 165 2.32 -5.19 -15.64
N ASP A 166 2.97 -5.91 -14.73
CA ASP A 166 2.33 -6.73 -13.68
C ASP A 166 2.22 -5.95 -12.36
N PRO A 167 1.37 -4.90 -12.24
CA PRO A 167 1.18 -4.20 -10.98
C PRO A 167 0.38 -5.07 -10.00
N TYR A 168 -0.25 -6.15 -10.46
CA TYR A 168 -1.24 -6.91 -9.70
C TYR A 168 -0.61 -7.83 -8.67
N ARG A 169 0.38 -8.63 -9.09
CA ARG A 169 1.13 -9.48 -8.16
C ARG A 169 1.91 -8.63 -7.16
N VAL A 170 2.52 -7.54 -7.62
CA VAL A 170 3.23 -6.58 -6.77
C VAL A 170 2.29 -5.94 -5.76
N TYR A 171 1.07 -5.60 -6.17
CA TYR A 171 0.05 -5.04 -5.29
C TYR A 171 -0.32 -6.02 -4.16
N VAL A 172 -0.62 -7.27 -4.50
CA VAL A 172 -0.94 -8.31 -3.50
C VAL A 172 0.24 -8.53 -2.55
N LEU A 173 1.46 -8.64 -3.07
CA LEU A 173 2.67 -8.76 -2.24
C LEU A 173 2.85 -7.57 -1.31
N SER A 174 2.59 -6.35 -1.78
CA SER A 174 2.73 -5.12 -0.98
C SER A 174 1.69 -5.03 0.13
N GLU A 175 0.44 -5.41 -0.13
CA GLU A 175 -0.62 -5.45 0.89
C GLU A 175 -0.33 -6.52 1.94
N LEU A 176 0.16 -7.69 1.53
CA LEU A 176 0.46 -8.80 2.43
C LEU A 176 1.74 -8.62 3.24
N ALA A 177 2.71 -7.85 2.73
CA ALA A 177 4.06 -7.75 3.30
C ALA A 177 4.04 -7.53 4.82
N GLN A 178 3.23 -6.59 5.29
CA GLN A 178 3.16 -6.20 6.72
C GLN A 178 2.50 -7.23 7.65
N TYR A 179 1.77 -8.19 7.09
CA TYR A 179 1.07 -9.23 7.85
C TYR A 179 1.64 -10.62 7.60
N LEU A 180 2.69 -10.72 6.77
CA LEU A 180 3.25 -11.98 6.31
C LEU A 180 3.96 -12.71 7.46
N PRO A 181 3.49 -13.90 7.87
CA PRO A 181 4.20 -14.73 8.83
C PRO A 181 5.57 -15.10 8.26
N THR A 182 6.58 -15.14 9.11
CA THR A 182 7.96 -15.37 8.67
C THR A 182 8.13 -16.66 7.86
N GLY A 183 7.41 -17.73 8.24
CA GLY A 183 7.42 -19.00 7.51
C GLY A 183 6.89 -18.94 6.07
N LEU A 184 6.20 -17.86 5.68
CA LEU A 184 5.69 -17.65 4.32
C LEU A 184 6.55 -16.67 3.50
N LEU A 185 7.59 -16.05 4.08
CA LEU A 185 8.52 -15.18 3.34
C LEU A 185 9.17 -15.88 2.14
N PRO A 186 9.61 -17.15 2.21
CA PRO A 186 10.16 -17.83 1.04
C PRO A 186 9.13 -17.95 -0.11
N LYS A 187 7.86 -18.16 0.22
CA LYS A 187 6.78 -18.23 -0.79
C LYS A 187 6.53 -16.86 -1.43
N ALA A 188 6.51 -15.79 -0.63
CA ALA A 188 6.36 -14.43 -1.15
C ALA A 188 7.57 -13.98 -2.01
N LEU A 189 8.79 -14.33 -1.60
CA LEU A 189 9.99 -14.12 -2.40
C LEU A 189 9.95 -14.91 -3.71
N GLN A 190 9.40 -16.12 -3.71
CA GLN A 190 9.22 -16.89 -4.92
C GLN A 190 8.24 -16.22 -5.88
N VAL A 191 7.09 -15.72 -5.38
CA VAL A 191 6.15 -14.94 -6.20
C VAL A 191 6.83 -13.69 -6.78
N ALA A 192 7.62 -12.98 -5.97
CA ALA A 192 8.41 -11.84 -6.43
C ALA A 192 9.44 -12.26 -7.50
N ARG A 193 10.11 -13.40 -7.36
CA ARG A 193 11.07 -13.94 -8.32
C ARG A 193 10.43 -14.29 -9.66
N ASP A 194 9.18 -14.77 -9.66
CA ASP A 194 8.46 -15.22 -10.86
C ASP A 194 7.88 -14.06 -11.69
N LEU A 195 7.98 -12.82 -11.19
CA LEU A 195 7.65 -11.60 -11.94
C LEU A 195 8.57 -11.44 -13.15
N GLN A 196 7.98 -11.29 -14.33
CA GLN A 196 8.76 -11.15 -15.57
C GLN A 196 9.46 -9.78 -15.66
N ASN A 197 8.74 -8.71 -15.29
CA ASN A 197 9.24 -7.35 -15.33
C ASN A 197 10.23 -7.07 -14.18
N GLU A 198 11.43 -6.60 -14.51
CA GLU A 198 12.50 -6.34 -13.54
C GLU A 198 12.24 -5.19 -12.59
N SER A 199 11.59 -4.12 -13.05
CA SER A 199 11.15 -3.01 -12.20
C SER A 199 10.12 -3.50 -11.18
N GLU A 200 9.17 -4.34 -11.60
CA GLU A 200 8.18 -4.93 -10.68
C GLU A 200 8.83 -5.91 -9.69
N ARG A 201 9.81 -6.72 -10.12
CA ARG A 201 10.66 -7.53 -9.22
C ARG A 201 11.32 -6.69 -8.15
N ALA A 202 11.94 -5.57 -8.56
CA ALA A 202 12.62 -4.66 -7.65
C ALA A 202 11.67 -4.00 -6.64
N LYS A 203 10.48 -3.59 -7.09
CA LYS A 203 9.44 -3.03 -6.22
C LYS A 203 8.92 -4.06 -5.21
N ALA A 204 8.59 -5.27 -5.67
CA ALA A 204 8.13 -6.35 -4.80
C ALA A 204 9.18 -6.67 -3.73
N LEU A 205 10.45 -6.81 -4.12
CA LEU A 205 11.53 -7.07 -3.18
C LEU A 205 11.71 -5.91 -2.18
N SER A 206 11.61 -4.66 -2.63
CA SER A 206 11.70 -3.49 -1.75
C SER A 206 10.54 -3.41 -0.75
N GLY A 207 9.32 -3.75 -1.18
CA GLY A 207 8.14 -3.78 -0.30
C GLY A 207 8.20 -4.89 0.74
N LEU A 208 8.79 -6.04 0.38
CA LEU A 208 9.03 -7.14 1.30
C LEU A 208 10.19 -6.84 2.27
N ALA A 209 11.20 -6.07 1.84
CA ALA A 209 12.48 -5.87 2.54
C ALA A 209 12.37 -5.58 4.03
N GLN A 210 11.46 -4.68 4.42
CA GLN A 210 11.17 -4.33 5.81
C GLN A 210 10.81 -5.54 6.72
N TYR A 211 10.48 -6.69 6.14
CA TYR A 211 10.12 -7.94 6.82
C TYR A 211 11.03 -9.12 6.44
N LEU A 212 12.21 -8.89 5.84
CA LEU A 212 13.12 -9.96 5.36
C LEU A 212 14.27 -10.40 6.31
N PRO A 213 14.32 -10.13 7.63
CA PRO A 213 15.55 -10.43 8.41
C PRO A 213 15.93 -11.92 8.41
N GLU A 214 14.99 -12.84 8.17
CA GLU A 214 15.26 -14.28 8.13
C GLU A 214 15.63 -14.84 6.74
N VAL A 215 15.46 -14.07 5.66
CA VAL A 215 15.66 -14.53 4.26
C VAL A 215 16.53 -13.55 3.45
N ILE A 216 17.47 -12.89 4.14
CA ILE A 216 18.41 -11.93 3.55
C ILE A 216 19.22 -12.54 2.39
N PRO A 217 19.77 -13.77 2.49
CA PRO A 217 20.52 -14.37 1.40
C PRO A 217 19.70 -14.52 0.11
N GLU A 218 18.48 -15.04 0.21
CA GLU A 218 17.58 -15.24 -0.92
C GLU A 218 17.12 -13.90 -1.53
N ALA A 219 16.88 -12.90 -0.68
CA ALA A 219 16.56 -11.54 -1.08
C ALA A 219 17.72 -10.89 -1.86
N LEU A 220 18.95 -11.05 -1.36
CA LEU A 220 20.16 -10.54 -2.01
C LEU A 220 20.43 -11.26 -3.34
N GLU A 221 20.23 -12.57 -3.41
CA GLU A 221 20.32 -13.32 -4.66
C GLU A 221 19.27 -12.86 -5.68
N LEU A 222 18.02 -12.66 -5.25
CA LEU A 222 16.97 -12.12 -6.11
C LEU A 222 17.34 -10.73 -6.64
N ALA A 223 17.79 -9.81 -5.78
CA ALA A 223 18.27 -8.50 -6.21
C ALA A 223 19.39 -8.62 -7.26
N ARG A 224 20.38 -9.49 -7.02
CA ARG A 224 21.52 -9.71 -7.93
C ARG A 224 21.11 -10.33 -9.27
N SER A 225 20.04 -11.11 -9.31
CA SER A 225 19.53 -11.74 -10.54
C SER A 225 18.88 -10.76 -11.52
N ILE A 226 18.53 -9.55 -11.06
CA ILE A 226 17.97 -8.49 -11.90
C ILE A 226 19.05 -7.97 -12.86
N GLN A 227 18.76 -7.99 -14.17
CA GLN A 227 19.73 -7.63 -15.19
C GLN A 227 19.85 -6.11 -15.35
N ASP A 228 18.72 -5.40 -15.42
CA ASP A 228 18.67 -3.94 -15.47
C ASP A 228 19.37 -3.33 -14.26
N GLU A 229 20.38 -2.51 -14.52
CA GLU A 229 21.25 -1.99 -13.47
C GLU A 229 20.53 -1.03 -12.52
N SER A 230 19.55 -0.27 -13.03
CA SER A 230 18.75 0.67 -12.24
C SER A 230 17.79 -0.08 -11.33
N ASP A 231 17.07 -1.06 -11.86
CA ASP A 231 16.12 -1.86 -11.09
C ASP A 231 16.84 -2.76 -10.07
N ARG A 232 18.00 -3.32 -10.43
CA ARG A 232 18.90 -4.00 -9.47
C ARG A 232 19.33 -3.07 -8.34
N ALA A 233 19.67 -1.82 -8.65
CA ALA A 233 20.06 -0.85 -7.63
C ALA A 233 18.90 -0.48 -6.69
N LYS A 234 17.67 -0.33 -7.22
CA LYS A 234 16.47 -0.12 -6.41
C LYS A 234 16.17 -1.30 -5.49
N ALA A 235 16.27 -2.52 -6.02
CA ALA A 235 16.12 -3.75 -5.27
C ALA A 235 17.12 -3.84 -4.10
N LEU A 236 18.41 -3.57 -4.37
CA LEU A 236 19.44 -3.54 -3.33
C LEU A 236 19.24 -2.43 -2.30
N SER A 237 18.78 -1.26 -2.74
CA SER A 237 18.37 -0.17 -1.85
C SER A 237 17.27 -0.63 -0.90
N GLY A 238 16.28 -1.39 -1.37
CA GLY A 238 15.22 -1.93 -0.50
C GLY A 238 15.76 -2.75 0.66
N VAL A 239 16.69 -3.68 0.39
CA VAL A 239 17.22 -4.61 1.40
C VAL A 239 18.41 -4.08 2.21
N LEU A 240 18.85 -2.85 1.95
CA LEU A 240 20.13 -2.32 2.44
C LEU A 240 20.27 -2.36 3.96
N ASP A 241 19.21 -2.04 4.70
CA ASP A 241 19.23 -1.99 6.17
C ASP A 241 19.39 -3.36 6.83
N HIS A 242 19.21 -4.44 6.06
CA HIS A 242 19.32 -5.81 6.53
C HIS A 242 20.65 -6.46 6.13
N LEU A 243 21.51 -5.77 5.37
CA LEU A 243 22.79 -6.32 4.94
C LEU A 243 23.89 -6.06 5.97
N ASP A 244 24.66 -7.10 6.30
CA ASP A 244 25.93 -6.93 7.01
C ASP A 244 27.02 -6.46 6.02
N LEU A 245 27.17 -5.14 5.93
CA LEU A 245 28.15 -4.49 5.06
C LEU A 245 29.52 -4.30 5.70
N THR A 246 29.83 -5.02 6.79
CA THR A 246 31.21 -5.06 7.33
C THR A 246 32.15 -5.89 6.45
N ASN A 247 31.60 -6.75 5.58
CA ASN A 247 32.36 -7.40 4.53
C ASN A 247 32.70 -6.38 3.43
N PHE A 248 33.99 -6.09 3.25
CA PHE A 248 34.47 -5.07 2.30
C PHE A 248 34.14 -5.39 0.83
N GLU A 249 34.16 -6.66 0.43
CA GLU A 249 33.82 -7.07 -0.94
C GLU A 249 32.32 -6.85 -1.22
N LEU A 250 31.47 -7.25 -0.28
CA LEU A 250 30.02 -7.01 -0.34
C LEU A 250 29.73 -5.51 -0.35
N TRP A 251 30.41 -4.74 0.51
CA TRP A 251 30.30 -3.28 0.56
C TRP A 251 30.65 -2.64 -0.79
N CYS A 252 31.77 -3.01 -1.42
CA CYS A 252 32.16 -2.49 -2.73
C CYS A 252 31.13 -2.83 -3.81
N SER A 253 30.62 -4.06 -3.81
CA SER A 253 29.60 -4.53 -4.75
C SER A 253 28.28 -3.77 -4.57
N VAL A 254 27.83 -3.56 -3.34
CA VAL A 254 26.61 -2.81 -3.03
C VAL A 254 26.77 -1.34 -3.41
N LEU A 255 27.86 -0.69 -3.01
CA LEU A 255 28.10 0.72 -3.31
C LEU A 255 28.19 0.98 -4.82
N SER A 256 28.92 0.14 -5.55
CA SER A 256 29.03 0.26 -7.02
C SER A 256 27.70 0.08 -7.73
N THR A 257 26.80 -0.74 -7.16
CA THR A 257 25.45 -0.91 -7.70
C THR A 257 24.53 0.25 -7.33
N LEU A 258 24.55 0.71 -6.07
CA LEU A 258 23.78 1.88 -5.63
C LEU A 258 24.15 3.16 -6.40
N ALA A 259 25.40 3.28 -6.86
CA ALA A 259 25.84 4.40 -7.71
C ALA A 259 25.07 4.50 -9.05
N ARG A 260 24.28 3.49 -9.43
CA ARG A 260 23.40 3.50 -10.61
C ARG A 260 22.02 4.10 -10.34
N LEU A 261 21.68 4.38 -9.09
CA LEU A 261 20.46 5.09 -8.72
C LEU A 261 20.48 6.54 -9.23
N ASN A 262 19.29 7.13 -9.35
CA ASN A 262 19.23 8.57 -9.58
C ASN A 262 19.74 9.34 -8.35
N ARG A 263 20.09 10.63 -8.54
CA ARG A 263 20.74 11.43 -7.49
C ARG A 263 19.93 11.48 -6.18
N PRO A 264 18.61 11.78 -6.18
CA PRO A 264 17.81 11.76 -4.96
C PRO A 264 17.85 10.41 -4.23
N GLU A 265 17.68 9.31 -4.96
CA GLU A 265 17.69 7.95 -4.40
C GLU A 265 19.06 7.60 -3.81
N LEU A 266 20.16 7.89 -4.51
CA LEU A 266 21.51 7.64 -4.00
C LEU A 266 21.77 8.44 -2.70
N ILE A 267 21.45 9.74 -2.70
CA ILE A 267 21.63 10.59 -1.50
C ILE A 267 20.82 10.04 -0.32
N SER A 268 19.59 9.57 -0.55
CA SER A 268 18.76 8.99 0.51
C SER A 268 19.33 7.70 1.10
N ASN A 269 20.16 6.97 0.34
CA ASN A 269 20.79 5.72 0.78
C ASN A 269 22.12 5.93 1.52
N LEU A 270 22.85 7.02 1.28
CA LEU A 270 24.17 7.24 1.88
C LEU A 270 24.16 7.21 3.44
N PRO A 271 23.18 7.80 4.15
CA PRO A 271 23.10 7.69 5.60
C PRO A 271 23.01 6.25 6.10
N ARG A 272 22.33 5.37 5.36
CA ARG A 272 22.15 3.94 5.69
C ARG A 272 23.46 3.15 5.60
N LEU A 273 24.44 3.66 4.85
CA LEU A 273 25.79 3.10 4.76
C LEU A 273 26.72 3.54 5.91
N SER A 274 26.31 4.51 6.73
CA SER A 274 27.17 5.09 7.79
C SER A 274 27.73 4.05 8.77
N PRO A 275 26.96 3.04 9.24
CA PRO A 275 27.51 2.00 10.13
C PRO A 275 28.66 1.24 9.49
N ALA A 276 28.56 0.90 8.20
CA ALA A 276 29.61 0.20 7.46
C ALA A 276 30.85 1.08 7.23
N ILE A 277 30.63 2.36 6.86
CA ILE A 277 31.72 3.33 6.69
C ILE A 277 32.50 3.50 8.00
N LEU A 278 31.79 3.59 9.13
CA LEU A 278 32.41 3.67 10.46
C LEU A 278 33.18 2.40 10.82
N ALA A 279 32.62 1.23 10.51
CA ALA A 279 33.26 -0.05 10.80
C ALA A 279 34.54 -0.27 9.96
N LEU A 280 34.52 0.13 8.68
CA LEU A 280 35.62 -0.10 7.74
C LEU A 280 36.69 1.00 7.76
N GLY A 281 36.28 2.27 7.88
CA GLY A 281 37.15 3.45 7.73
C GLY A 281 37.18 4.38 8.94
N GLY A 282 36.41 4.10 9.99
CA GLY A 282 36.37 4.90 11.21
C GLY A 282 35.69 6.26 11.05
N LYS A 283 35.77 7.08 12.11
CA LYS A 283 35.10 8.41 12.16
C LYS A 283 35.62 9.38 11.12
N THR A 284 36.92 9.33 10.80
CA THR A 284 37.55 10.20 9.81
C THR A 284 36.97 9.94 8.41
N ALA A 285 36.86 8.68 8.01
CA ALA A 285 36.26 8.33 6.71
C ALA A 285 34.80 8.81 6.60
N LEU A 286 34.00 8.67 7.66
CA LEU A 286 32.63 9.18 7.67
C LEU A 286 32.59 10.71 7.51
N GLN A 287 33.50 11.43 8.18
CA GLN A 287 33.60 12.89 8.06
C GLN A 287 33.97 13.32 6.63
N GLU A 288 34.95 12.66 6.02
CA GLU A 288 35.36 12.90 4.63
C GLU A 288 34.21 12.66 3.65
N VAL A 289 33.45 11.57 3.82
CA VAL A 289 32.26 11.27 3.01
C VAL A 289 31.21 12.38 3.15
N VAL A 290 30.93 12.85 4.37
CA VAL A 290 29.96 13.94 4.60
C VAL A 290 30.42 15.25 3.96
N VAL A 291 31.71 15.57 4.01
CA VAL A 291 32.28 16.76 3.35
C VAL A 291 32.13 16.64 1.84
N ALA A 292 32.53 15.51 1.25
CA ALA A 292 32.39 15.25 -0.17
C ALA A 292 30.93 15.34 -0.62
N MET A 293 29.98 14.78 0.15
CA MET A 293 28.55 14.91 -0.12
C MET A 293 28.09 16.37 -0.14
N ARG A 294 28.53 17.19 0.83
CA ARG A 294 28.16 18.62 0.88
C ARG A 294 28.71 19.39 -0.30
N GLU A 295 29.96 19.15 -0.67
CA GLU A 295 30.60 19.81 -1.81
C GLU A 295 29.88 19.47 -3.12
N VAL A 296 29.58 18.18 -3.31
CA VAL A 296 28.85 17.68 -4.47
C VAL A 296 27.44 18.28 -4.52
N CYS A 297 26.69 18.27 -3.41
CA CYS A 297 25.37 18.91 -3.33
C CYS A 297 25.43 20.43 -3.55
N ALA A 298 26.48 21.12 -3.10
CA ALA A 298 26.64 22.55 -3.26
C ALA A 298 26.97 22.97 -4.71
N GLN A 299 27.58 22.08 -5.49
CA GLN A 299 27.82 22.27 -6.92
C GLN A 299 26.54 22.13 -7.75
N TRP A 300 25.42 21.73 -7.14
CA TRP A 300 24.17 21.44 -7.79
C TRP A 300 23.11 22.49 -7.43
N LYS A 301 23.18 23.63 -8.14
CA LYS A 301 22.09 24.62 -8.21
C LYS A 301 21.35 24.48 -9.53
#